data_AF-A0A380KSY4-F1
#
_entry.id   AF-A0A380KSY4-F1
#
_cell.length_a   1.000
_cell.length_b   1.000
_cell.length_c   1.000
_cell.angle_alpha   90.00
_cell.angle_beta   90.00
_cell.angle_gamma   90.00
#
_symmetry.space_group_name_H-M   'P 1'
#
loop_
_entity.id
_entity.type
_entity.pdbx_description
1 polymer ?
#
loop_
_entity_poly.entity_id
_entity_poly.type
_entity_poly.pdbx_seq_one_letter_code
_entity_poly.pdbx_strand_id
1 'polypeptide(L)' 'MAKRTDIKKIMVIGSGPIVIGQAAEFDYAGTQACLALKEEGYQVVSG' A
#
# COMPACT_ATOMS: atom_id res chain seq x y z
N MET A 1 -11.49 -15.89 2.91
CA MET A 1 -10.96 -15.71 4.29
C MET A 1 -11.41 -14.35 4.81
N ALA A 2 -11.60 -14.20 6.11
CA ALA A 2 -11.93 -12.92 6.73
C ALA A 2 -10.66 -12.09 7.03
N LYS A 3 -10.86 -10.79 7.29
CA LYS A 3 -9.81 -9.84 7.71
C LYS A 3 -9.05 -10.35 8.94
N ARG A 4 -7.72 -10.18 8.94
CA ARG A 4 -6.87 -10.47 10.11
C ARG A 4 -7.06 -9.44 11.22
N THR A 5 -7.27 -9.91 12.45
CA THR A 5 -7.55 -9.04 13.61
C THR A 5 -6.31 -8.74 14.46
N ASP A 6 -5.25 -9.51 14.28
CA ASP A 6 -3.98 -9.42 14.99
C ASP A 6 -2.99 -8.41 14.37
N ILE A 7 -3.20 -8.05 13.09
CA ILE A 7 -2.46 -6.94 12.45
C ILE A 7 -3.21 -5.63 12.70
N LYS A 8 -2.49 -4.60 13.14
CA LYS A 8 -3.02 -3.24 13.33
C LYS A 8 -2.33 -2.18 12.48
N LYS A 9 -1.07 -2.42 12.11
CA LYS A 9 -0.23 -1.48 11.38
C LYS A 9 0.44 -2.17 10.20
N ILE A 10 0.43 -1.53 9.04
CA ILE A 10 0.95 -2.06 7.79
C ILE A 10 1.88 -1.03 7.16
N MET A 11 3.06 -1.47 6.74
CA MET A 11 4.00 -0.68 5.95
C MET A 11 3.81 -1.00 4.47
N VAL A 12 3.48 0.02 3.68
CA VAL A 12 3.42 -0.07 2.22
C VAL A 12 4.74 0.48 1.67
N ILE A 13 5.52 -0.38 1.04
CA ILE A 13 6.79 0.00 0.42
C ILE A 13 6.51 0.53 -0.99
N GLY A 14 7.00 1.73 -1.27
CA GLY A 14 6.84 2.40 -2.56
C GLY A 14 7.59 1.71 -3.71
N SER A 15 7.34 2.23 -4.91
CA SER A 15 7.93 1.76 -6.18
C SER A 15 9.43 2.03 -6.28
N GLY A 16 9.95 3.01 -5.54
CA GLY A 16 11.30 3.54 -5.75
C GLY A 16 11.35 4.46 -6.98
N PRO A 17 12.54 4.70 -7.58
CA PRO A 17 12.64 5.58 -8.74
C PRO A 17 11.98 4.98 -9.99
N ILE A 18 11.44 5.84 -10.84
CA ILE A 18 10.89 5.44 -12.15
C ILE A 18 12.01 4.91 -13.05
N VAL A 19 11.81 3.73 -13.61
CA VAL A 19 12.71 3.09 -14.57
C VAL A 19 11.93 2.53 -15.76
N ILE A 20 12.62 2.22 -16.87
CA ILE A 20 11.99 1.58 -18.03
C ILE A 20 11.37 0.25 -17.59
N GLY A 21 10.05 0.11 -17.77
CA GLY A 21 9.29 -1.07 -17.33
C GLY A 21 8.76 -1.00 -15.89
N GLN A 22 9.00 0.11 -15.18
CA GLN A 22 8.41 0.38 -13.86
C GLN A 22 8.19 1.89 -13.70
N ALA A 23 7.01 2.36 -14.11
CA ALA A 23 6.66 3.77 -14.10
C ALA A 23 5.50 4.05 -13.11
N ALA A 24 4.63 4.99 -13.45
CA ALA A 24 3.59 5.52 -12.57
C ALA A 24 2.52 4.49 -12.14
N GLU A 25 2.46 3.33 -12.79
CA GLU A 25 1.52 2.27 -12.44
C GLU A 25 1.69 1.77 -11.00
N PHE A 26 2.92 1.78 -10.47
CA PHE A 26 3.20 1.35 -9.10
C PHE A 26 2.89 2.45 -8.08
N ASP A 27 2.98 3.71 -8.46
CA ASP A 27 2.56 4.84 -7.61
C ASP A 27 1.03 4.85 -7.46
N TYR A 28 0.32 4.58 -8.56
CA TYR A 28 -1.13 4.39 -8.53
C TYR A 28 -1.50 3.19 -7.67
N ALA A 29 -0.88 2.02 -7.89
CA ALA A 29 -1.16 0.82 -7.12
C ALA A 29 -0.85 1.00 -5.62
N GLY A 30 0.27 1.64 -5.28
CA GLY A 30 0.64 1.93 -3.89
C GLY A 30 -0.36 2.87 -3.21
N THR A 31 -0.86 3.88 -3.93
CA THR A 31 -1.91 4.78 -3.44
C THR A 31 -3.22 4.04 -3.20
N GLN A 32 -3.65 3.19 -4.16
CA GLN A 32 -4.85 2.36 -4.00
C GLN A 32 -4.73 1.40 -2.81
N ALA A 33 -3.56 0.77 -2.63
CA ALA A 33 -3.30 -0.09 -1.48
C ALA A 33 -3.42 0.69 -0.14
N CYS A 34 -2.87 1.90 -0.08
CA CYS A 34 -2.99 2.75 1.10
C CYS A 34 -4.44 3.13 1.41
N LEU A 35 -5.24 3.43 0.39
CA LEU A 35 -6.66 3.76 0.54
C LEU A 35 -7.45 2.56 1.05
N ALA A 36 -7.34 1.41 0.38
CA ALA A 36 -8.05 0.19 0.75
C ALA A 36 -7.73 -0.25 2.19
N LEU A 37 -6.45 -0.21 2.59
CA LEU A 37 -6.04 -0.57 3.95
C LEU A 37 -6.57 0.42 5.00
N LYS A 38 -6.67 1.72 4.67
CA LYS A 38 -7.27 2.73 5.55
C LYS A 38 -8.79 2.54 5.68
N GLU A 39 -9.49 2.21 4.60
CA GLU A 39 -10.93 1.90 4.61
C GLU A 39 -11.24 0.68 5.47
N GLU A 40 -10.36 -0.32 5.42
CA GLU A 40 -10.39 -1.47 6.32
C GLU A 40 -9.98 -1.13 7.76
N GLY A 41 -9.60 0.11 8.08
CA GLY A 41 -9.29 0.55 9.44
C GLY A 41 -7.92 0.14 9.95
N TYR A 42 -6.96 -0.16 9.07
CA TYR A 42 -5.56 -0.34 9.46
C TYR A 42 -4.83 1.00 9.57
N GLN A 43 -3.84 1.06 10.46
CA GLN A 43 -2.87 2.15 10.44
C GLN A 43 -1.86 1.88 9.32
N VAL A 44 -1.81 2.76 8.32
CA VAL A 44 -0.90 2.62 7.18
C VAL A 44 0.28 3.58 7.32
N VAL A 45 1.49 3.07 7.10
CA VAL A 45 2.70 3.87 6.92
C VAL A 45 3.24 3.59 5.53
N SER A 46 3.53 4.62 4.74
CA SER A 46 4.14 4.51 3.42
C SER A 46 5.59 4.98 3.47
N GLY A 47 6.50 4.24 2.84
CA GLY A 47 7.93 4.56 2.79
C GLY A 47 8.60 4.05 1.52
#